data_AF-A0ABD7R1N2-F1
#
_entry.id   AF-A0ABD7R1N2-F1
#
_cell.length_a   1.000
_cell.length_b   1.000
_cell.length_c   1.000
_cell.angle_alpha   90.00
_cell.angle_beta   90.00
_cell.angle_gamma   90.00
#
_symmetry.space_group_name_H-M   'P 1'
#
loop_
_entity.id
_entity.type
_entity.pdbx_description
1 polymer ?
#
loop_
_entity_poly.entity_id
_entity_poly.type
_entity_poly.pdbx_seq_one_letter_code
_entity_poly.pdbx_strand_id
1 'polypeptide(L)'
;MSSSQTDLPHQHDPTSWTALEVGRWEARSGRSHIGTVVFTNRYEVRGWSGEVFGDHTSLESAKAQVEAMARWSLGERPWSPDGVD
;
A
#
# COMPACT_ATOMS: atom_id res chain seq x y z
N MET A 1 -15.14 29.25 -22.10
CA MET A 1 -13.86 29.30 -21.36
C MET A 1 -13.62 27.90 -20.85
N SER A 2 -12.74 27.14 -21.53
CA SER A 2 -12.47 25.74 -21.20
C SER A 2 -11.50 25.66 -20.02
N SER A 3 -11.92 25.02 -18.95
CA SER A 3 -11.08 24.73 -17.79
C SER A 3 -9.98 23.75 -18.18
N SER A 4 -8.73 24.21 -18.23
CA SER A 4 -7.57 23.34 -18.30
C SER A 4 -7.38 22.70 -16.93
N GLN A 5 -8.03 21.57 -16.68
CA GLN A 5 -7.73 20.74 -15.53
C GLN A 5 -6.37 20.11 -15.76
N THR A 6 -5.33 20.69 -15.16
CA THR A 6 -4.01 20.09 -15.07
C THR A 6 -4.12 18.87 -14.16
N ASP A 7 -4.36 17.70 -14.76
CA ASP A 7 -4.12 16.41 -14.14
C ASP A 7 -2.61 16.32 -13.87
N LEU A 8 -2.19 16.79 -12.69
CA LEU A 8 -0.88 16.43 -12.18
C LEU A 8 -0.97 14.92 -11.91
N PRO A 9 -0.14 14.07 -12.54
CA PRO A 9 -0.11 12.68 -12.15
C PRO A 9 0.23 12.67 -10.67
N HIS A 10 -0.68 12.17 -9.84
CA HIS A 10 -0.39 11.90 -8.44
C HIS A 10 0.81 10.94 -8.43
N GLN A 11 2.02 11.51 -8.31
CA GLN A 11 3.26 10.76 -8.27
C GLN A 11 3.25 9.99 -6.95
N HIS A 12 2.62 8.82 -6.96
CA HIS A 12 2.84 7.84 -5.92
C HIS A 12 4.29 7.39 -6.05
N ASP A 13 5.08 7.60 -5.00
CA ASP A 13 6.42 7.05 -4.92
C ASP A 13 6.35 5.54 -5.22
N PRO A 14 7.17 5.03 -6.16
CA PRO A 14 7.13 3.63 -6.55
C PRO A 14 7.34 2.72 -5.35
N THR A 15 6.54 1.65 -5.25
CA THR A 15 6.70 0.68 -4.17
C THR A 15 7.99 -0.10 -4.37
N SER A 16 8.86 -0.03 -3.38
CA SER A 16 10.11 -0.78 -3.31
C SER A 16 9.96 -1.94 -2.33
N TRP A 17 10.40 -3.12 -2.74
CA TRP A 17 10.36 -4.33 -1.92
C TRP A 17 11.76 -4.69 -1.43
N THR A 18 11.90 -4.89 -0.13
CA THR A 18 13.15 -5.36 0.51
C THR A 18 12.90 -6.70 1.18
N ALA A 19 13.71 -7.72 0.86
CA ALA A 19 13.72 -8.96 1.64
C ALA A 19 14.54 -8.70 2.93
N LEU A 20 13.89 -8.82 4.08
CA LEU A 20 14.55 -8.58 5.38
C LEU A 20 15.28 -9.83 5.87
N GLU A 21 14.64 -10.99 5.71
CA GLU A 21 15.12 -12.30 6.12
C GLU A 21 14.38 -13.38 5.29
N VAL A 22 14.76 -14.64 5.47
CA VAL A 22 14.10 -15.76 4.79
C VAL A 22 12.62 -15.77 5.16
N GLY A 23 11.75 -15.63 4.16
CA GLY A 23 10.31 -15.63 4.37
C GLY A 23 9.72 -14.29 4.81
N ARG A 24 10.45 -13.17 4.76
CA ARG A 24 9.89 -11.86 5.13
C ARG A 24 10.30 -10.75 4.16
N TRP A 25 9.29 -10.05 3.66
CA TRP A 25 9.46 -8.95 2.71
C TRP A 25 8.74 -7.70 3.21
N GLU A 26 9.41 -6.57 3.10
CA GLU A 26 8.89 -5.26 3.47
C GLU A 26 8.63 -4.44 2.21
N ALA A 27 7.45 -3.83 2.14
CA ALA A 27 7.10 -2.85 1.13
C ALA A 27 7.30 -1.44 1.69
N ARG A 28 7.99 -0.59 0.93
CA ARG A 28 8.14 0.83 1.22
C ARG A 28 7.77 1.68 0.02
N SER A 29 7.09 2.80 0.24
CA SER A 29 6.87 3.84 -0.75
C SER A 29 7.67 5.07 -0.30
N GLY A 30 8.76 5.36 -1.01
CA GLY A 30 9.75 6.34 -0.57
C GLY A 30 10.33 5.98 0.81
N ARG A 31 10.09 6.83 1.81
CA ARG A 31 10.52 6.59 3.21
C ARG A 31 9.45 5.92 4.08
N SER A 32 8.24 5.76 3.56
CA SER A 32 7.10 5.23 4.32
C SER A 32 7.02 3.72 4.22
N HIS A 33 6.96 3.03 5.36
CA HIS A 33 6.61 1.62 5.42
C HIS A 33 5.10 1.46 5.19
N ILE A 34 4.73 0.66 4.19
CA ILE A 34 3.33 0.49 3.77
C ILE A 34 2.78 -0.91 4.01
N GLY A 35 3.65 -1.89 4.30
CA GLY A 35 3.22 -3.24 4.64
C GLY A 35 4.35 -4.26 4.65
N THR A 36 4.01 -5.47 5.08
CA THR A 36 4.95 -6.60 5.17
C THR A 36 4.26 -7.86 4.67
N VAL A 37 5.00 -8.71 3.95
CA VAL A 37 4.58 -10.08 3.64
C VAL A 37 5.45 -11.04 4.46
N VAL A 38 4.82 -11.98 5.15
CA VAL A 38 5.50 -13.01 5.94
C VAL A 38 5.08 -14.38 5.44
N PHE A 39 6.04 -15.27 5.20
CA PHE A 39 5.81 -16.66 4.87
C PHE A 39 5.87 -17.49 6.14
N THR A 40 4.70 -17.99 6.56
CA THR A 40 4.57 -18.96 7.66
C THR A 40 4.24 -20.32 7.05
N ASN A 41 2.95 -20.60 6.86
CA ASN A 41 2.42 -21.69 6.05
C ASN A 41 1.94 -21.20 4.68
N ARG A 42 1.57 -19.91 4.60
CA ARG A 42 1.20 -19.15 3.41
C ARG A 42 1.79 -17.75 3.50
N TYR A 43 1.66 -16.98 2.42
CA TYR A 43 2.11 -15.59 2.38
C TYR A 43 1.06 -14.68 3.04
N GLU A 44 1.27 -14.41 4.32
CA GLU A 44 0.44 -13.50 5.10
C GLU A 44 0.76 -12.06 4.73
N VAL A 45 -0.30 -11.29 4.46
CA VAL A 45 -0.24 -9.85 4.20
C VAL A 45 -0.50 -9.11 5.50
N ARG A 46 0.48 -8.29 5.91
CA ARG A 46 0.41 -7.50 7.13
C ARG A 46 0.49 -6.01 6.85
N GLY A 47 -0.30 -5.24 7.58
CA GLY A 47 -0.24 -3.78 7.59
C GLY A 47 1.01 -3.24 8.26
N TRP A 48 1.18 -1.92 8.17
CA TRP A 48 2.22 -1.19 8.89
C TRP A 48 2.12 -1.34 10.42
N SER A 49 0.89 -1.50 10.95
CA SER A 49 0.64 -1.73 12.39
C SER A 49 0.88 -3.19 12.82
N GLY A 50 1.13 -4.09 11.86
CA GLY A 50 1.26 -5.53 12.08
C GLY A 50 -0.05 -6.31 12.03
N GLU A 51 -1.19 -5.65 11.81
CA GLU A 51 -2.48 -6.31 11.56
C GLU A 51 -2.42 -7.23 10.34
N VAL A 52 -3.11 -8.37 10.37
CA VAL A 52 -3.16 -9.33 9.25
C VAL A 52 -4.40 -9.06 8.40
N PHE A 53 -4.20 -8.78 7.12
CA PHE A 53 -5.29 -8.51 6.17
C PHE A 53 -5.68 -9.71 5.30
N GLY A 54 -4.90 -10.78 5.34
CA GLY A 54 -5.19 -12.02 4.62
C GLY A 54 -3.95 -12.85 4.33
N ASP A 55 -4.14 -13.97 3.64
CA ASP A 55 -3.07 -14.86 3.19
C ASP A 55 -3.22 -15.25 1.71
N HIS A 56 -2.09 -15.54 1.07
CA HIS A 56 -2.02 -16.00 -0.32
C HIS A 56 -1.14 -17.24 -0.45
N THR A 57 -1.40 -18.05 -1.47
CA THR A 57 -0.51 -19.16 -1.84
C THR A 57 0.72 -18.70 -2.63
N SER A 58 0.73 -17.46 -3.12
CA SER A 58 1.78 -16.90 -3.97
C SER A 58 2.28 -15.56 -3.44
N LEU A 59 3.60 -15.40 -3.37
CA LEU A 59 4.25 -14.16 -2.94
C LEU A 59 3.79 -12.96 -3.76
N GLU A 60 3.72 -13.09 -5.08
CA GLU A 60 3.35 -11.99 -5.98
C GLU A 60 1.91 -11.51 -5.75
N SER A 61 0.99 -12.42 -5.40
CA SER A 61 -0.39 -12.06 -5.05
C SER A 61 -0.46 -11.30 -3.73
N ALA A 62 0.32 -11.74 -2.72
CA ALA A 62 0.43 -11.04 -1.45
C ALA A 62 1.04 -9.63 -1.63
N LYS A 63 2.07 -9.49 -2.46
CA LYS A 63 2.66 -8.20 -2.80
C LYS A 63 1.67 -7.27 -3.50
N ALA A 64 0.94 -7.78 -4.49
CA ALA A 64 -0.07 -7.01 -5.21
C ALA A 64 -1.18 -6.50 -4.27
N GLN A 65 -1.58 -7.28 -3.27
CA GLN A 65 -2.53 -6.80 -2.25
C GLN A 65 -1.95 -5.65 -1.42
N VAL A 66 -0.69 -5.74 -0.97
CA VAL A 66 -0.03 -4.64 -0.23
C VAL A 66 0.04 -3.37 -1.09
N GLU A 67 0.42 -3.48 -2.35
CA GLU A 67 0.45 -2.35 -3.28
C GLU A 67 -0.94 -1.74 -3.51
N ALA A 68 -1.97 -2.58 -3.62
CA ALA A 68 -3.35 -2.11 -3.73
C ALA A 68 -3.78 -1.37 -2.45
N MET A 69 -3.57 -1.94 -1.26
CA MET A 69 -3.89 -1.29 0.02
C MET A 69 -3.17 0.04 0.19
N ALA A 70 -1.91 0.13 -0.24
CA ALA A 70 -1.16 1.38 -0.21
C ALA A 70 -1.75 2.44 -1.14
N ARG A 71 -2.26 2.07 -2.32
CA ARG A 71 -2.94 3.01 -3.23
C ARG A 71 -4.21 3.59 -2.60
N TRP A 72 -5.03 2.76 -1.95
CA TRP A 72 -6.23 3.23 -1.25
C TRP A 72 -5.88 4.07 -0.02
N SER A 73 -4.88 3.67 0.77
CA SER A 73 -4.46 4.39 1.98
C SER A 73 -3.74 5.72 1.68
N LEU A 74 -3.02 5.82 0.56
CA LEU A 74 -2.34 7.04 0.12
C LEU A 74 -3.23 7.93 -0.77
N GLY A 75 -4.32 7.39 -1.31
CA GLY A 75 -5.29 8.09 -2.16
C GLY A 75 -6.51 8.64 -1.42
N GLU A 76 -6.81 8.15 -0.21
CA GLU A 76 -7.99 8.56 0.54
C GLU A 76 -7.61 9.24 1.86
N ARG A 77 -7.38 10.55 1.78
CA ARG A 77 -8.01 11.41 2.79
C ARG A 77 -9.51 11.23 2.53
N PRO A 78 -10.30 10.55 3.39
CA PRO A 78 -11.73 10.58 3.20
C PRO A 78 -12.10 12.05 3.17
N TRP A 79 -12.76 12.46 2.09
CA TRP A 79 -13.54 13.67 2.01
C TRP A 79 -13.96 14.09 3.44
N SER A 80 -13.32 15.12 3.98
CA SER A 80 -13.95 15.82 5.10
C SER A 80 -15.02 16.65 4.42
N PRO A 81 -16.32 16.42 4.66
CA PRO A 81 -17.27 17.47 4.38
C PRO A 81 -16.87 18.60 5.33
N ASP A 82 -16.09 19.55 4.81
CA ASP A 82 -15.82 20.80 5.51
C ASP A 82 -17.17 21.34 5.96
N GLY A 83 -17.24 21.65 7.25
CA GLY A 83 -18.47 21.89 7.97
C GLY A 83 -19.38 22.86 7.22
N VAL A 84 -20.62 22.44 7.01
CA VAL A 84 -21.71 23.37 6.77
C VAL A 84 -21.97 24.12 8.07
N ASP A 85 -21.54 25.39 8.11
CA ASP A 85 -22.12 26.43 8.97
C ASP A 85 -23.50 26.82 8.45
#